data_AF-A0A2V8P3D5-F1
#
_entry.id   AF-A0A2V8P3D5-F1
#
_cell.length_a   1.000
_cell.length_b   1.000
_cell.length_c   1.000
_cell.angle_alpha   90.00
_cell.angle_beta   90.00
_cell.angle_gamma   90.00
#
_symmetry.space_group_name_H-M   'P 1'
#
loop_
_entity.id
_entity.type
_entity.pdbx_description
1 polymer ?
#
loop_
_entity_poly.entity_id
_entity_poly.type
_entity_poly.pdbx_seq_one_letter_code
_entity_poly.pdbx_strand_id
1 'polypeptide(L)'
;SGKDKARVFKAALGFEQADWELLKERILEALPYFEATLRNEDEYGKRYNVELPIAGPNGKTVTVLTAWIFRPGTDYPFFVTALCLEGN
;
A
#
# COMPACT_ATOMS: atom_id res chain seq x y z
N SER A 1 8.60 -10.94 6.35
CA SER A 1 8.91 -9.70 7.11
C SER A 1 9.24 -8.57 6.13
N GLY A 2 9.55 -7.34 6.58
CA GLY A 2 9.77 -6.17 5.68
C GLY A 2 10.82 -6.38 4.60
N LYS A 3 11.86 -7.19 4.88
CA LYS A 3 12.90 -7.58 3.91
C LYS A 3 12.34 -8.36 2.71
N ASP A 4 11.40 -9.28 2.94
CA ASP A 4 10.77 -10.05 1.87
C ASP A 4 9.93 -9.15 0.98
N LYS A 5 9.22 -8.18 1.57
CA LYS A 5 8.43 -7.19 0.83
C LYS A 5 9.33 -6.28 0.00
N ALA A 6 10.39 -5.72 0.59
CA ALA A 6 11.34 -4.86 -0.14
C ALA A 6 11.95 -5.58 -1.35
N ARG A 7 12.27 -6.88 -1.22
CA ARG A 7 12.73 -7.70 -2.35
C ARG A 7 11.68 -7.82 -3.46
N VAL A 8 10.41 -8.02 -3.12
CA VAL A 8 9.31 -8.08 -4.10
C VAL A 8 9.09 -6.72 -4.75
N PHE A 9 9.06 -5.62 -3.99
CA PHE A 9 8.94 -4.27 -4.55
C PHE A 9 10.08 -3.94 -5.51
N LYS A 10 11.32 -4.31 -5.17
CA LYS A 10 12.48 -4.16 -6.06
C LYS A 10 12.33 -4.99 -7.34
N ALA A 11 11.92 -6.26 -7.23
CA ALA A 11 11.78 -7.14 -8.39
C ALA A 11 10.62 -6.72 -9.31
N ALA A 12 9.46 -6.40 -8.73
CA ALA A 12 8.23 -6.11 -9.44
C ALA A 12 8.22 -4.69 -10.02
N LEU A 13 8.62 -3.70 -9.22
CA LEU A 13 8.47 -2.27 -9.52
C LEU A 13 9.81 -1.51 -9.58
N GLY A 14 10.92 -2.11 -9.16
CA GLY A 14 12.22 -1.44 -9.17
C GLY A 14 12.43 -0.46 -8.01
N PHE A 15 11.53 -0.43 -7.03
CA PHE A 15 11.70 0.40 -5.84
C PHE A 15 12.81 -0.16 -4.94
N GLU A 16 13.80 0.67 -4.64
CA GLU A 16 14.80 0.41 -3.61
C GLU A 16 14.45 1.12 -2.29
N GLN A 17 15.22 0.88 -1.23
CA GLN A 17 14.97 1.51 0.07
C GLN A 17 15.07 3.05 -0.01
N ALA A 18 15.90 3.57 -0.90
CA ALA A 18 16.04 5.02 -1.14
C ALA A 18 14.78 5.65 -1.76
N ASP A 19 13.96 4.86 -2.47
CA ASP A 19 12.80 5.35 -3.23
C ASP A 19 11.51 5.38 -2.40
N TRP A 20 11.60 5.27 -1.06
CA TRP A 20 10.43 5.16 -0.19
C TRP A 20 9.53 6.40 -0.27
N GLU A 21 10.11 7.59 -0.49
CA GLU A 21 9.37 8.84 -0.66
C GLU A 21 8.54 8.81 -1.94
N LEU A 22 9.13 8.35 -3.05
CA LEU A 22 8.44 8.19 -4.32
C LEU A 22 7.31 7.16 -4.21
N LEU A 23 7.55 6.01 -3.56
CA LEU A 23 6.49 5.02 -3.33
C LEU A 23 5.33 5.62 -2.52
N LYS A 24 5.63 6.38 -1.46
CA LYS A 24 4.63 7.07 -0.65
C LYS A 24 3.82 8.05 -1.49
N GLU A 25 4.49 8.88 -2.30
CA GLU A 25 3.84 9.85 -3.19
C GLU A 25 2.86 9.14 -4.13
N ARG A 26 3.30 8.10 -4.85
CA ARG A 26 2.43 7.35 -5.78
C ARG A 26 1.23 6.71 -5.09
N ILE A 27 1.41 6.20 -3.87
CA ILE A 27 0.29 5.66 -3.08
C ILE A 27 -0.72 6.76 -2.76
N LEU A 28 -0.26 7.91 -2.24
CA LEU A 28 -1.14 9.01 -1.83
C LEU A 28 -1.85 9.68 -3.01
N GLU A 29 -1.20 9.76 -4.17
CA GLU A 29 -1.81 10.25 -5.41
C GLU A 29 -2.91 9.32 -5.92
N ALA A 30 -2.69 8.00 -5.86
CA ALA A 30 -3.67 7.03 -6.33
C ALA A 30 -4.84 6.88 -5.37
N LEU A 31 -4.60 6.91 -4.05
CA LEU A 31 -5.56 6.56 -3.00
C LEU A 31 -6.98 7.15 -3.15
N PRO A 32 -7.18 8.44 -3.50
CA PRO A 32 -8.50 9.04 -3.61
C PRO A 32 -9.36 8.48 -4.74
N TYR A 33 -8.76 7.78 -5.70
CA TYR A 33 -9.42 7.29 -6.91
C TYR A 33 -9.83 5.81 -6.84
N PHE A 34 -9.48 5.10 -5.76
CA PHE A 34 -9.74 3.66 -5.62
C PHE A 34 -10.57 3.37 -4.38
N GLU A 35 -11.40 2.33 -4.46
CA GLU A 35 -12.31 1.95 -3.39
C GLU A 35 -11.58 1.34 -2.19
N ALA A 36 -11.92 1.81 -0.99
CA ALA A 36 -11.46 1.22 0.25
C ALA A 36 -12.40 0.10 0.72
N THR A 37 -11.91 -1.13 0.75
CA THR A 37 -12.66 -2.30 1.21
C THR A 37 -12.44 -2.52 2.70
N LEU A 38 -13.52 -2.52 3.50
CA LEU A 38 -13.46 -2.88 4.91
C LEU A 38 -13.05 -4.36 5.04
N ARG A 39 -12.04 -4.63 5.87
CA ARG A 39 -11.51 -5.98 6.10
C ARG A 39 -11.86 -6.53 7.47
N ASN A 40 -11.83 -5.68 8.49
CA ASN A 40 -12.16 -6.06 9.86
C ASN A 40 -12.55 -4.81 10.66
N GLU A 41 -13.38 -5.00 11.67
CA GLU A 41 -13.73 -4.00 12.68
C GLU A 41 -13.72 -4.67 14.06
N ASP A 42 -12.87 -4.17 14.96
CA ASP A 42 -12.75 -4.65 16.33
C ASP A 42 -12.50 -3.47 17.30
N GLU A 43 -12.24 -3.78 18.57
CA GLU A 43 -11.96 -2.77 19.61
C GLU A 43 -10.77 -1.85 19.27
N TYR A 44 -9.87 -2.27 18.38
CA TYR A 44 -8.72 -1.48 17.94
C TYR A 44 -9.03 -0.61 16.71
N GLY A 45 -10.24 -0.70 16.17
CA GLY A 45 -10.75 0.13 15.08
C GLY A 45 -11.02 -0.61 13.78
N LYS A 46 -11.18 0.15 12.70
CA LYS A 46 -11.60 -0.34 11.38
C LYS A 46 -10.40 -0.47 10.46
N ARG A 47 -10.19 -1.66 9.90
CA ARG A 47 -9.09 -1.95 8.95
C ARG A 47 -9.62 -1.99 7.53
N TYR A 48 -8.95 -1.29 6.63
CA TYR A 48 -9.31 -1.21 5.23
C TYR A 48 -8.14 -1.61 4.35
N ASN A 49 -8.45 -2.22 3.21
CA ASN A 49 -7.49 -2.41 2.13
C ASN A 49 -7.90 -1.58 0.91
N VAL A 50 -6.91 -1.07 0.20
CA VAL A 50 -7.07 -0.40 -1.10
C VAL A 50 -6.08 -1.02 -2.07
N GLU A 51 -6.57 -1.47 -3.23
CA GLU A 51 -5.73 -1.99 -4.31
C GLU A 51 -5.44 -0.86 -5.30
N LEU A 52 -4.15 -0.53 -5.46
CA LEU A 52 -3.69 0.62 -6.23
C LEU A 52 -2.77 0.17 -7.36
N PRO A 53 -3.02 0.54 -8.63
CA PRO A 53 -2.05 0.36 -9.69
C PRO A 53 -0.90 1.37 -9.50
N ILE A 54 0.29 0.89 -9.15
CA ILE A 54 1.47 1.73 -8.92
C ILE A 54 2.48 1.49 -10.03
N ALA A 55 2.90 2.56 -10.69
CA ALA A 55 4.02 2.55 -11.64
C ALA A 55 5.34 2.72 -10.88
N GLY A 56 6.28 1.81 -11.11
CA GLY A 56 7.60 1.82 -10.48
C GLY A 56 8.68 2.47 -11.35
N PRO A 57 9.86 2.78 -10.78
CA PRO A 57 11.00 3.33 -11.53
C PRO A 57 11.46 2.47 -12.70
N ASN A 58 11.19 1.16 -12.67
CA ASN A 58 11.51 0.25 -13.77
C ASN A 58 10.52 0.33 -14.96
N GLY A 59 9.53 1.24 -14.92
CA GLY A 59 8.52 1.41 -15.95
C GLY A 59 7.37 0.41 -15.92
N LYS A 60 7.37 -0.55 -14.99
CA LYS A 60 6.27 -1.51 -14.82
C LYS A 60 5.21 -0.93 -13.88
N THR A 61 3.97 -1.37 -14.08
CA THR A 61 2.84 -1.10 -13.18
C THR A 61 2.36 -2.40 -12.57
N VAL A 62 2.18 -2.42 -11.24
CA VAL A 62 1.71 -3.58 -10.48
C VAL A 62 0.65 -3.13 -9.49
N THR A 63 -0.35 -3.98 -9.23
CA THR A 63 -1.33 -3.74 -8.18
C THR A 63 -0.67 -3.86 -6.82
N VAL A 64 -0.70 -2.79 -6.04
CA VAL A 64 -0.21 -2.73 -4.67
C VAL A 64 -1.41 -2.67 -3.74
N LEU A 65 -1.55 -3.69 -2.90
CA LEU A 65 -2.51 -3.67 -1.80
C LEU A 65 -1.93 -2.87 -0.65
N THR A 66 -2.61 -1.79 -0.27
CA THR A 66 -2.29 -0.97 0.91
C THR A 66 -3.30 -1.25 2.01
N ALA A 67 -2.81 -1.44 3.23
CA ALA A 67 -3.62 -1.68 4.41
C ALA A 67 -3.56 -0.48 5.35
N TRP A 68 -4.73 -0.10 5.85
CA TRP A 68 -4.94 1.10 6.66
C TRP A 68 -5.79 0.76 7.89
N ILE A 69 -5.64 1.52 8.97
CA ILE A 69 -6.48 1.41 10.16
C ILE A 69 -6.99 2.78 10.62
N PHE A 70 -8.30 2.91 10.79
CA PHE A 70 -8.92 4.00 11.54
C PHE A 70 -9.02 3.56 12.99
N ARG A 71 -8.28 4.21 13.88
CA ARG A 71 -8.34 3.90 15.32
C ARG A 71 -9.59 4.53 15.94
N PRO A 72 -10.08 4.02 17.08
CA PRO A 72 -11.18 4.65 17.80
C PRO A 72 -10.85 6.12 18.10
N GLY A 73 -11.78 7.01 17.76
CA GLY A 73 -11.63 8.45 17.99
C GLY A 73 -10.76 9.22 16.98
N THR A 74 -10.31 8.58 15.89
CA THR A 74 -9.61 9.28 14.80
C THR A 74 -10.45 9.34 13.53
N ASP A 75 -10.44 10.47 12.85
CA ASP A 75 -11.07 10.70 11.54
C ASP A 75 -10.10 10.53 10.36
N TYR A 76 -8.83 10.20 10.63
CA TYR A 76 -7.81 9.89 9.64
C TYR A 76 -7.27 8.45 9.81
N PRO A 77 -6.85 7.79 8.71
CA PRO A 77 -6.28 6.46 8.76
C PRO A 77 -4.78 6.47 9.07
N PHE A 78 -4.29 5.39 9.67
CA PHE A 78 -2.87 5.09 9.80
C PHE A 78 -2.47 4.02 8.79
N PHE A 79 -1.35 4.22 8.11
CA PHE A 79 -0.76 3.23 7.21
C PHE A 79 -0.23 2.04 8.03
N VAL A 80 -0.62 0.83 7.63
CA VAL A 80 -0.18 -0.42 8.28
C VAL A 80 0.89 -1.10 7.43
N THR A 81 0.58 -1.37 6.15
CA THR A 81 1.52 -2.04 5.25
C THR A 81 1.13 -1.92 3.79
N ALA A 82 2.06 -2.20 2.89
CA ALA A 82 1.81 -2.39 1.46
C ALA A 82 2.38 -3.73 0.98
N LEU A 83 1.74 -4.32 -0.02
CA LEU A 83 2.09 -5.59 -0.64
C LEU A 83 1.93 -5.46 -2.16
N CYS A 84 2.95 -5.83 -2.93
CA CYS A 84 2.77 -6.05 -4.36
C CYS A 84 1.97 -7.34 -4.56
N LEU A 85 0.86 -7.25 -5.29
CA LEU A 85 0.11 -8.40 -5.80
C LEU A 85 0.66 -8.69 -7.19
N GLU A 86 1.64 -9.57 -7.29
CA GLU A 86 2.05 -10.09 -8.60
C GLU A 86 0.93 -11.00 -9.12
N GLY A 87 0.48 -10.76 -10.35
CA GLY A 87 -0.43 -11.66 -11.04
C GLY A 87 0.22 -13.03 -11.16
N ASN A 88 -0.41 -14.03 -10.55
CA ASN A 88 -0.01 -15.44 -10.65
C ASN A 88 -0.08 -15.96 -12.09
#